data_AF-G8GID2-F1
#
_entry.id   AF-G8GID2-F1
#
_cell.length_a   1.000
_cell.length_b   1.000
_cell.length_c   1.000
_cell.angle_alpha   90.00
_cell.angle_beta   90.00
_cell.angle_gamma   90.00
#
_symmetry.space_group_name_H-M   'P 1'
#
loop_
_entity.id
_entity.type
_entity.pdbx_description
1 polymer ?
#
loop_
_entity_poly.entity_id
_entity_poly.type
_entity_poly.pdbx_seq_one_letter_code
_entity_poly.pdbx_strand_id
1 'polypeptide(L)'
;VCKGHERGVDCIAANRSKTRMATGSWDTMLKVWSTDVHSDGDSQQPSTSKRQKLDPEKARTPILTLAGHRECISGVQWIDDNTLVTSSWDHTIKIWDLALSGIKSEICGHKSFFDVSYSHLNGLIIAASPDKNLRLYDPKSNQGTIVKNTYLGHTQWVQAVRWSTTNEYLFVSGAYDNHVKLWDYRSPKAPIFELIGHEDKVLACDWSNP
;
A
#
# COMPACT_ATOMS: atom_id res chain seq x y z
N VAL A 1 4.23 -1.81 -21.85
CA VAL A 1 4.72 -2.69 -20.75
C VAL A 1 5.68 -1.88 -19.89
N CYS A 2 5.48 -1.81 -18.57
CA CYS A 2 6.46 -1.21 -17.67
C CYS A 2 7.59 -2.23 -17.47
N LYS A 3 8.77 -1.95 -18.03
CA LYS A 3 9.94 -2.83 -17.86
C LYS A 3 10.94 -2.10 -16.98
N GLY A 4 11.39 -2.75 -15.91
CA GLY A 4 12.40 -2.15 -15.02
C GLY A 4 12.61 -2.85 -13.69
N HIS A 5 11.67 -3.68 -13.23
CA HIS A 5 11.92 -4.57 -12.10
C HIS A 5 12.69 -5.82 -12.56
N GLU A 6 13.63 -6.27 -11.74
CA GLU A 6 14.46 -7.45 -12.01
C GLU A 6 13.76 -8.75 -11.57
N ARG A 7 12.75 -8.63 -10.71
CA ARG A 7 11.94 -9.73 -10.18
C ARG A 7 10.44 -9.43 -10.29
N GLY A 8 9.62 -10.34 -9.75
CA GLY A 8 8.16 -10.21 -9.75
C GLY A 8 7.69 -8.96 -8.98
N VAL A 9 6.73 -8.26 -9.56
CA VAL A 9 6.03 -7.13 -8.93
C VAL A 9 4.92 -7.69 -8.04
N ASP A 10 4.95 -7.35 -6.75
CA ASP A 10 4.05 -7.91 -5.74
C ASP A 10 2.89 -6.96 -5.44
N CYS A 11 3.17 -5.64 -5.44
CA CYS A 11 2.19 -4.64 -5.08
C CYS A 11 2.24 -3.41 -6.01
N ILE A 12 1.09 -2.76 -6.17
CA ILE A 12 0.90 -1.61 -7.04
C ILE A 12 -0.10 -0.64 -6.44
N ALA A 13 0.17 0.66 -6.56
CA ALA A 13 -0.76 1.69 -6.16
C ALA A 13 -0.75 2.85 -7.15
N ALA A 14 -1.94 3.34 -7.50
CA ALA A 14 -2.10 4.55 -8.27
C ALA A 14 -2.33 5.73 -7.33
N ASN A 15 -1.78 6.89 -7.71
CA ASN A 15 -2.02 8.12 -6.99
C ASN A 15 -3.47 8.63 -7.22
N ARG A 16 -4.00 9.46 -6.32
CA ARG A 16 -5.33 10.07 -6.39
C ARG A 16 -5.57 10.85 -7.68
N SER A 17 -4.57 11.62 -8.15
CA SER A 17 -4.65 12.33 -9.42
C SER A 17 -4.54 11.41 -10.65
N LYS A 18 -4.25 10.11 -10.45
CA LYS A 18 -4.10 9.09 -11.50
C LYS A 18 -3.04 9.43 -12.56
N THR A 19 -2.12 10.33 -12.25
CA THR A 19 -0.98 10.75 -13.11
C THR A 19 0.27 9.89 -12.86
N ARG A 20 0.33 9.22 -11.70
CA ARG A 20 1.47 8.41 -11.27
C ARG A 20 1.01 7.11 -10.66
N MET A 21 1.87 6.12 -10.78
CA MET A 21 1.70 4.80 -10.20
C MET A 21 3.01 4.37 -9.55
N ALA A 22 2.92 3.66 -8.43
CA ALA A 22 4.06 3.11 -7.72
C ALA A 22 3.95 1.58 -7.70
N THR A 23 5.08 0.90 -7.84
CA THR A 23 5.17 -0.57 -7.79
C THR A 23 6.26 -0.98 -6.81
N GLY A 24 5.93 -1.96 -5.98
CA GLY A 24 6.89 -2.67 -5.12
C GLY A 24 7.13 -4.07 -5.66
N SER A 25 8.37 -4.55 -5.50
CA SER A 25 8.83 -5.79 -6.11
C SER A 25 9.71 -6.59 -5.16
N TRP A 26 9.90 -7.85 -5.54
CA TRP A 26 10.84 -8.78 -4.92
C TRP A 26 12.31 -8.41 -5.11
N ASP A 27 12.61 -7.43 -5.96
CA ASP A 27 13.93 -6.85 -6.13
C ASP A 27 14.27 -5.76 -5.09
N THR A 28 13.42 -5.59 -4.07
CA THR A 28 13.51 -4.59 -2.98
C THR A 28 13.38 -3.13 -3.43
N MET A 29 13.07 -2.90 -4.71
CA MET A 29 12.96 -1.57 -5.29
C MET A 29 11.50 -1.10 -5.27
N LEU A 30 11.34 0.18 -4.94
CA LEU A 30 10.12 0.93 -5.20
C LEU A 30 10.32 1.72 -6.49
N LYS A 31 9.46 1.51 -7.49
CA LYS A 31 9.52 2.25 -8.76
C LYS A 31 8.26 3.07 -8.96
N VAL A 32 8.44 4.31 -9.39
CA VAL A 32 7.36 5.24 -9.72
C VAL A 32 7.32 5.45 -11.23
N TRP A 33 6.12 5.38 -11.80
CA TRP A 33 5.85 5.43 -13.22
C TRP A 33 4.87 6.55 -13.53
N SER A 34 5.00 7.13 -14.72
CA SER A 34 3.95 7.99 -15.27
C SER A 34 2.83 7.10 -15.79
N THR A 35 1.58 7.45 -15.47
CA THR A 35 0.41 6.81 -16.07
C THR A 35 0.03 7.48 -17.38
N ASP A 36 0.51 8.71 -17.62
CA ASP A 36 0.28 9.43 -18.86
C ASP A 36 0.84 8.65 -20.04
N VAL A 37 -0.02 8.42 -21.03
CA VAL A 37 0.34 7.69 -22.25
C VAL A 37 1.08 8.63 -23.24
N HIS A 38 1.18 9.93 -22.94
CA HIS A 38 1.66 10.97 -23.85
C HIS A 38 2.64 11.96 -23.21
N SER A 39 3.66 11.49 -22.51
CA SER A 39 4.77 12.36 -22.12
C SER A 39 6.12 11.70 -22.33
N ASP A 40 6.42 11.36 -23.58
CA ASP A 40 7.77 11.53 -24.10
C ASP A 40 7.64 12.50 -25.26
N GLY A 41 8.34 13.63 -25.17
CA GLY A 41 8.06 14.85 -25.92
C GLY A 41 7.91 14.68 -27.42
N ASP A 42 6.82 15.19 -27.96
CA ASP A 42 6.89 16.10 -29.09
C ASP A 42 5.67 17.02 -29.08
N SER A 43 5.92 18.30 -29.29
CA SER A 43 4.89 19.33 -29.41
C SER A 43 4.10 19.14 -30.71
N GLN A 44 2.80 18.81 -30.64
CA GLN A 44 1.82 19.18 -31.66
C GLN A 44 0.34 19.03 -31.22
N GLN A 45 -0.47 19.91 -31.78
CA GLN A 45 -1.87 20.27 -31.49
C GLN A 45 -2.93 19.16 -31.72
N PRO A 46 -4.21 19.37 -31.29
CA PRO A 46 -5.12 18.28 -30.96
C PRO A 46 -5.90 17.76 -32.17
N SER A 47 -6.09 16.43 -32.25
CA SER A 47 -7.12 15.86 -33.14
C SER A 47 -7.87 14.68 -32.51
N THR A 48 -9.19 14.87 -32.52
CA THR A 48 -10.35 13.97 -32.41
C THR A 48 -10.15 12.47 -32.12
N SER A 49 -10.79 12.05 -31.03
CA SER A 49 -11.35 10.72 -30.70
C SER A 49 -11.23 9.62 -31.77
N LYS A 50 -10.34 8.66 -31.54
CA LYS A 50 -10.51 7.22 -31.84
C LYS A 50 -9.63 6.43 -30.89
N ARG A 51 -10.19 5.38 -30.26
CA ARG A 51 -9.50 4.50 -29.29
C ARG A 51 -8.27 3.89 -29.98
N GLN A 52 -7.10 4.47 -29.71
CA GLN A 52 -5.86 4.14 -30.39
C GLN A 52 -5.29 2.84 -29.83
N LYS A 53 -5.03 1.89 -30.73
CA LYS A 53 -4.42 0.59 -30.44
C LYS A 53 -3.05 0.85 -29.80
N LEU A 54 -2.82 0.32 -28.59
CA LEU A 54 -1.54 0.46 -27.89
C LEU A 54 -0.46 -0.30 -28.67
N ASP A 55 0.48 0.43 -29.30
CA ASP A 55 1.65 -0.18 -29.92
C ASP A 55 2.53 -0.86 -28.85
N PRO A 56 2.90 -2.14 -29.03
CA PRO A 56 3.62 -2.92 -28.02
C PRO A 56 5.12 -2.56 -27.85
N GLU A 57 5.67 -1.61 -28.61
CA GLU A 57 7.13 -1.42 -28.69
C GLU A 57 7.75 -0.37 -27.74
N LYS A 58 7.00 0.57 -27.17
CA LYS A 58 7.57 1.49 -26.16
C LYS A 58 7.42 0.90 -24.76
N ALA A 59 8.46 0.22 -24.29
CA ALA A 59 8.58 -0.14 -22.88
C ALA A 59 8.68 1.14 -22.04
N ARG A 60 7.78 1.31 -21.06
CA ARG A 60 7.83 2.45 -20.14
C ARG A 60 8.94 2.22 -19.12
N THR A 61 9.80 3.21 -18.95
CA THR A 61 10.83 3.26 -17.91
C THR A 61 10.28 3.94 -16.66
N PRO A 62 10.81 3.63 -15.47
CA PRO A 62 10.39 4.30 -14.24
C PRO A 62 10.90 5.74 -14.22
N ILE A 63 10.08 6.68 -13.75
CA ILE A 63 10.48 8.07 -13.48
C ILE A 63 11.49 8.09 -12.34
N LEU A 64 11.23 7.29 -11.30
CA LEU A 64 12.06 7.23 -10.10
C LEU A 64 12.21 5.78 -9.66
N THR A 65 13.43 5.40 -9.28
CA THR A 65 13.72 4.14 -8.59
C THR A 65 14.26 4.49 -7.21
N LEU A 66 13.56 4.04 -6.18
CA LEU A 66 13.86 4.27 -4.79
C LEU A 66 14.35 2.95 -4.17
N ALA A 67 15.59 2.94 -3.72
CA ALA A 67 16.22 1.83 -3.02
C ALA A 67 16.30 2.15 -1.53
N GLY A 68 16.05 1.15 -0.67
CA GLY A 68 16.21 1.32 0.77
C GLY A 68 15.59 0.24 1.64
N HIS A 69 14.67 -0.57 1.10
CA HIS A 69 14.27 -1.83 1.72
C HIS A 69 15.35 -2.89 1.53
N ARG A 70 15.50 -3.77 2.53
CA ARG A 70 16.48 -4.87 2.50
C ARG A 70 15.89 -6.16 1.93
N GLU A 71 14.57 -6.26 1.92
CA GLU A 71 13.81 -7.41 1.44
C GLU A 71 12.65 -6.95 0.53
N CYS A 72 11.86 -7.90 0.03
CA CYS A 72 10.75 -7.61 -0.89
C CYS A 72 9.74 -6.60 -0.31
N ILE A 73 9.17 -5.78 -1.19
CA ILE A 73 8.13 -4.82 -0.84
C ILE A 73 6.78 -5.50 -1.07
N SER A 74 6.04 -5.69 0.02
CA SER A 74 4.78 -6.44 0.04
C SER A 74 3.54 -5.56 -0.09
N GLY A 75 3.65 -4.29 0.32
CA GLY A 75 2.55 -3.33 0.24
C GLY A 75 3.04 -1.95 -0.17
N VAL A 76 2.23 -1.24 -0.94
CA VAL A 76 2.47 0.14 -1.35
C VAL A 76 1.16 0.91 -1.37
N GLN A 77 1.16 2.13 -0.83
CA GLN A 77 0.03 3.04 -0.92
C GLN A 77 0.50 4.49 -1.00
N TRP A 78 -0.22 5.32 -1.78
CA TRP A 78 -0.02 6.77 -1.80
C TRP A 78 -0.67 7.42 -0.59
N ILE A 79 0.07 8.29 0.10
CA ILE A 79 -0.45 9.16 1.16
C ILE A 79 -1.01 10.44 0.55
N ASP A 80 -0.25 11.02 -0.38
CA ASP A 80 -0.59 12.20 -1.18
C ASP A 80 0.09 12.08 -2.56
N ASP A 81 0.11 13.14 -3.36
CA ASP A 81 0.67 13.09 -4.72
C ASP A 81 2.20 12.90 -4.80
N ASN A 82 2.90 13.17 -3.69
CA ASN A 82 4.36 13.14 -3.58
C ASN A 82 4.88 12.22 -2.47
N THR A 83 3.99 11.63 -1.66
CA THR A 83 4.37 10.81 -0.51
C THR A 83 3.78 9.41 -0.63
N LEU A 84 4.63 8.40 -0.41
CA LEU A 84 4.27 6.99 -0.46
C LEU A 84 4.55 6.32 0.88
N VAL A 85 3.76 5.30 1.21
CA VAL A 85 4.07 4.34 2.26
C VAL A 85 4.31 2.97 1.63
N THR A 86 5.35 2.28 2.10
CA THR A 86 5.63 0.90 1.72
C THR A 86 5.81 0.05 2.95
N SER A 87 5.45 -1.22 2.84
CA SER A 87 5.75 -2.26 3.81
C SER A 87 6.62 -3.34 3.19
N SER A 88 7.50 -3.93 3.98
CA SER A 88 8.43 -4.94 3.51
C SER A 88 8.60 -6.10 4.50
N TRP A 89 9.15 -7.18 3.98
CA TRP A 89 9.57 -8.33 4.76
C TRP A 89 10.83 -8.07 5.59
N ASP A 90 11.49 -6.91 5.43
CA ASP A 90 12.64 -6.49 6.26
C ASP A 90 12.24 -5.96 7.65
N HIS A 91 10.96 -6.12 8.01
CA HIS A 91 10.34 -5.66 9.25
C HIS A 91 10.22 -4.14 9.34
N THR A 92 10.24 -3.42 8.23
CA THR A 92 10.09 -1.97 8.21
C THR A 92 8.90 -1.52 7.37
N ILE A 93 8.31 -0.39 7.80
CA ILE A 93 7.40 0.43 7.00
C ILE A 93 8.15 1.72 6.70
N LYS A 94 8.31 2.07 5.43
CA LYS A 94 9.02 3.28 5.01
C LYS A 94 8.04 4.27 4.41
N ILE A 95 8.19 5.53 4.78
CA ILE A 95 7.48 6.65 4.17
C ILE A 95 8.48 7.36 3.26
N TRP A 96 8.15 7.44 1.99
CA TRP A 96 8.98 8.03 0.95
C TRP A 96 8.41 9.38 0.56
N ASP A 97 9.31 10.32 0.31
CA ASP A 97 8.98 11.63 -0.25
C ASP A 97 9.67 11.75 -1.60
N LEU A 98 8.86 11.91 -2.65
CA LEU A 98 9.33 12.02 -4.03
C LEU A 98 10.06 13.33 -4.29
N ALA A 99 9.76 14.41 -3.54
CA ALA A 99 10.48 15.67 -3.65
C ALA A 99 11.90 15.55 -3.09
N LEU A 100 12.07 14.77 -2.02
CA LEU A 100 13.37 14.42 -1.46
C LEU A 100 14.06 13.27 -2.23
N SER A 101 13.30 12.55 -3.08
CA SER A 101 13.74 11.31 -3.73
C SER A 101 14.34 10.30 -2.73
N GLY A 102 13.73 10.19 -1.54
CA GLY A 102 14.30 9.44 -0.44
C GLY A 102 13.31 9.09 0.66
N ILE A 103 13.85 8.47 1.72
CA ILE A 103 13.07 8.04 2.89
C ILE A 103 12.87 9.25 3.81
N LYS A 104 11.62 9.62 4.05
CA LYS A 104 11.22 10.67 4.98
C LYS A 104 11.13 10.17 6.41
N SER A 105 10.63 8.96 6.60
CA SER A 105 10.51 8.32 7.91
C SER A 105 10.56 6.80 7.78
N GLU A 106 11.08 6.15 8.80
CA GLU A 106 11.20 4.70 8.88
C GLU A 106 10.60 4.21 10.18
N ILE A 107 9.73 3.22 10.06
CA ILE A 107 9.00 2.61 11.16
C ILE A 107 9.48 1.16 11.27
N CYS A 108 10.29 0.89 12.29
CA CYS A 108 10.76 -0.45 12.56
C CYS A 108 9.71 -1.23 13.36
N GLY A 109 9.28 -2.36 12.79
CA GLY A 109 8.53 -3.39 13.48
C GLY A 109 9.44 -4.49 14.00
N HIS A 110 8.87 -5.42 14.75
CA HIS A 110 9.57 -6.62 15.21
C HIS A 110 9.42 -7.80 14.23
N LYS A 111 8.54 -7.69 13.24
CA LYS A 111 8.17 -8.77 12.31
C LYS A 111 7.92 -8.23 10.92
N SER A 112 7.92 -9.12 9.95
CA SER A 112 7.63 -8.81 8.56
C SER A 112 6.22 -8.29 8.39
N PHE A 113 6.03 -7.48 7.35
CA PHE A 113 4.72 -6.94 7.01
C PHE A 113 4.26 -7.53 5.68
N PHE A 114 2.98 -7.88 5.61
CA PHE A 114 2.35 -8.40 4.39
C PHE A 114 1.59 -7.33 3.63
N ASP A 115 0.98 -6.39 4.33
CA ASP A 115 0.22 -5.32 3.71
C ASP A 115 0.22 -4.09 4.61
N VAL A 116 -0.03 -2.94 4.01
CA VAL A 116 -0.09 -1.64 4.69
C VAL A 116 -1.21 -0.80 4.12
N SER A 117 -1.98 -0.18 4.99
CA SER A 117 -2.98 0.79 4.60
C SER A 117 -2.86 2.10 5.35
N TYR A 118 -2.92 3.21 4.61
CA TYR A 118 -2.98 4.56 5.14
C TYR A 118 -4.40 5.11 5.06
N SER A 119 -4.86 5.73 6.16
CA SER A 119 -6.12 6.48 6.19
C SER A 119 -5.88 7.95 5.89
N HIS A 120 -6.52 8.43 4.81
CA HIS A 120 -6.50 9.85 4.47
C HIS A 120 -7.37 10.72 5.38
N LEU A 121 -8.22 10.11 6.23
CA LEU A 121 -9.13 10.81 7.12
C LEU A 121 -8.44 11.14 8.46
N ASN A 122 -7.82 10.14 9.09
CA ASN A 122 -7.19 10.31 10.41
C ASN A 122 -5.65 10.41 10.35
N GLY A 123 -5.05 10.09 9.20
CA GLY A 123 -3.60 10.15 8.99
C GLY A 123 -2.79 9.02 9.64
N LEU A 124 -3.44 7.92 10.00
CA LEU A 124 -2.83 6.75 10.63
C LEU A 124 -2.54 5.65 9.61
N ILE A 125 -1.56 4.81 9.94
CA ILE A 125 -1.17 3.65 9.16
C ILE A 125 -1.58 2.39 9.91
N ILE A 126 -2.13 1.41 9.22
CA ILE A 126 -2.33 0.08 9.77
C ILE A 126 -1.53 -0.92 8.94
N ALA A 127 -0.92 -1.89 9.60
CA ALA A 127 -0.13 -2.91 8.92
C ALA A 127 -0.56 -4.32 9.32
N ALA A 128 -0.59 -5.18 8.30
CA ALA A 128 -0.77 -6.62 8.43
C ALA A 128 0.59 -7.31 8.50
N SER A 129 0.67 -8.40 9.24
CA SER A 129 1.92 -9.13 9.53
C SER A 129 1.62 -10.62 9.62
N PRO A 130 2.62 -11.54 9.61
CA PRO A 130 2.42 -12.97 9.85
C PRO A 130 2.06 -13.28 11.32
N ASP A 131 1.48 -12.31 12.01
CA ASP A 131 0.87 -12.48 13.30
C ASP A 131 -0.64 -12.48 13.18
N LYS A 132 -1.25 -12.89 14.27
CA LYS A 132 -2.67 -12.76 14.57
C LYS A 132 -3.12 -11.33 14.86
N ASN A 133 -2.15 -10.41 14.91
CA ASN A 133 -2.31 -9.07 15.46
C ASN A 133 -2.11 -8.03 14.37
N LEU A 134 -3.07 -7.13 14.22
CA LEU A 134 -2.88 -5.89 13.44
C LEU A 134 -2.27 -4.82 14.33
N ARG A 135 -1.42 -3.98 13.75
CA ARG A 135 -0.78 -2.88 14.49
C ARG A 135 -1.10 -1.56 13.80
N LEU A 136 -1.51 -0.58 14.61
CA LEU A 136 -1.74 0.79 14.20
C LEU A 136 -0.51 1.61 14.49
N TYR A 137 -0.06 2.35 13.50
CA TYR A 137 1.10 3.21 13.54
C TYR A 137 0.69 4.67 13.34
N ASP A 138 1.28 5.55 14.14
CA ASP A 138 1.10 6.99 14.01
C ASP A 138 2.38 7.60 13.42
N PRO A 139 2.39 7.98 12.13
CA PRO A 139 3.59 8.49 11.47
C PRO A 139 4.03 9.85 12.02
N LYS A 140 3.19 10.55 12.78
CA LYS A 140 3.50 11.86 13.38
C LYS A 140 4.06 11.75 14.80
N SER A 141 4.07 10.55 15.39
CA SER A 141 4.56 10.36 16.75
C SER A 141 6.10 10.40 16.79
N ASN A 142 6.66 11.51 17.27
CA ASN A 142 8.11 11.67 17.48
C ASN A 142 8.62 10.97 18.77
N GLN A 143 7.76 10.27 19.51
CA GLN A 143 8.10 9.73 20.84
C GLN A 143 8.66 8.30 20.84
N GLY A 144 9.08 7.77 19.69
CA GLY A 144 9.80 6.49 19.62
C GLY A 144 8.95 5.22 19.78
N THR A 145 7.72 5.33 20.30
CA THR A 145 6.71 4.27 20.25
C THR A 145 5.79 4.49 19.07
N ILE A 146 6.12 3.83 17.96
CA ILE A 146 5.40 4.01 16.70
C ILE A 146 4.06 3.24 16.72
N VAL A 147 3.97 2.18 17.52
CA VAL A 147 2.74 1.39 17.68
C VAL A 147 1.79 2.08 18.66
N LYS A 148 0.67 2.57 18.14
CA LYS A 148 -0.40 3.23 18.91
C LYS A 148 -1.34 2.22 19.56
N ASN A 149 -1.72 1.18 18.82
CA ASN A 149 -2.61 0.11 19.29
C ASN A 149 -2.31 -1.20 18.58
N THR A 150 -2.67 -2.31 19.23
CA THR A 150 -2.64 -3.66 18.68
C THR A 150 -4.03 -4.26 18.73
N TYR A 151 -4.55 -4.73 17.59
CA TYR A 151 -5.87 -5.35 17.50
C TYR A 151 -5.74 -6.86 17.62
N LEU A 152 -6.37 -7.41 18.65
CA LEU A 152 -6.37 -8.84 18.95
C LEU A 152 -7.69 -9.42 18.47
N GLY A 153 -7.64 -10.41 17.57
CA GLY A 153 -8.85 -11.15 17.22
C GLY A 153 -8.74 -12.12 16.06
N HIS A 154 -7.78 -11.98 15.15
CA HIS A 154 -7.53 -13.05 14.19
C HIS A 154 -6.89 -14.25 14.88
N THR A 155 -7.12 -15.44 14.33
CA THR A 155 -6.52 -16.68 14.88
C THR A 155 -5.30 -17.15 14.10
N GLN A 156 -5.10 -16.61 12.90
CA GLN A 156 -4.01 -16.91 11.96
C GLN A 156 -3.39 -15.62 11.39
N TRP A 157 -2.45 -15.76 10.46
CA TRP A 157 -1.77 -14.66 9.78
C TRP A 157 -2.74 -13.72 9.10
N VAL A 158 -2.55 -12.41 9.33
CA VAL A 158 -3.31 -11.37 8.65
C VAL A 158 -2.59 -11.03 7.34
N GLN A 159 -3.28 -11.20 6.23
CA GLN A 159 -2.70 -11.04 4.90
C GLN A 159 -2.94 -9.65 4.33
N ALA A 160 -4.15 -9.13 4.51
CA ALA A 160 -4.59 -7.90 3.86
C ALA A 160 -5.29 -6.98 4.84
N VAL A 161 -5.16 -5.68 4.63
CA VAL A 161 -5.83 -4.66 5.46
C VAL A 161 -6.22 -3.45 4.63
N ARG A 162 -7.39 -2.88 4.90
CA ARG A 162 -7.85 -1.69 4.20
C ARG A 162 -8.62 -0.73 5.10
N TRP A 163 -8.21 0.53 5.12
CA TRP A 163 -8.98 1.60 5.75
C TRP A 163 -10.26 1.93 5.00
N SER A 164 -11.29 2.32 5.76
CA SER A 164 -12.47 2.92 5.20
C SER A 164 -12.16 4.31 4.62
N THR A 165 -12.79 4.59 3.49
CA THR A 165 -12.72 5.88 2.79
C THR A 165 -13.82 6.85 3.20
N THR A 166 -14.85 6.39 3.93
CA THR A 166 -15.97 7.21 4.39
C THR A 166 -15.94 7.48 5.89
N ASN A 167 -15.51 6.50 6.68
CA ASN A 167 -15.51 6.60 8.13
C ASN A 167 -14.09 6.48 8.67
N GLU A 168 -13.61 7.53 9.32
CA GLU A 168 -12.25 7.58 9.88
C GLU A 168 -11.99 6.53 10.97
N TYR A 169 -13.06 5.97 11.54
CA TYR A 169 -12.99 4.98 12.61
C TYR A 169 -12.83 3.54 12.11
N LEU A 170 -13.18 3.25 10.85
CA LEU A 170 -13.37 1.88 10.38
C LEU A 170 -12.24 1.38 9.47
N PHE A 171 -11.92 0.10 9.61
CA PHE A 171 -11.06 -0.62 8.67
C PHE A 171 -11.45 -2.10 8.61
N VAL A 172 -11.08 -2.78 7.52
CA VAL A 172 -11.24 -4.22 7.33
C VAL A 172 -9.89 -4.92 7.32
N SER A 173 -9.88 -6.18 7.73
CA SER A 173 -8.72 -7.05 7.62
C SER A 173 -9.15 -8.43 7.13
N GLY A 174 -8.32 -9.01 6.26
CA GLY A 174 -8.46 -10.39 5.76
C GLY A 174 -7.30 -11.25 6.26
N ALA A 175 -7.61 -12.46 6.71
CA ALA A 175 -6.62 -13.36 7.28
C ALA A 175 -6.77 -14.80 6.79
N TYR A 176 -5.81 -15.63 7.20
CA TYR A 176 -5.76 -17.07 6.89
C TYR A 176 -6.69 -17.90 7.80
N ASP A 177 -7.49 -17.25 8.64
CA ASP A 177 -8.57 -17.88 9.40
C ASP A 177 -9.90 -17.90 8.63
N ASN A 178 -9.86 -17.60 7.32
CA ASN A 178 -11.00 -17.56 6.41
C ASN A 178 -12.03 -16.47 6.75
N HIS A 179 -11.68 -15.54 7.66
CA HIS A 179 -12.57 -14.47 8.08
C HIS A 179 -12.06 -13.12 7.61
N VAL A 180 -13.00 -12.28 7.16
CA VAL A 180 -12.80 -10.85 7.06
C VAL A 180 -13.38 -10.21 8.30
N LYS A 181 -12.62 -9.37 8.99
CA LYS A 181 -13.07 -8.70 10.21
C LYS A 181 -13.16 -7.20 9.99
N LEU A 182 -14.27 -6.61 10.43
CA LEU A 182 -14.50 -5.17 10.46
C LEU A 182 -14.15 -4.65 11.85
N TRP A 183 -13.36 -3.57 11.91
CA TRP A 183 -12.83 -3.04 13.15
C TRP A 183 -13.17 -1.57 13.32
N ASP A 184 -13.30 -1.14 14.59
CA ASP A 184 -13.23 0.26 14.99
C ASP A 184 -11.85 0.51 15.60
N TYR A 185 -11.09 1.47 15.06
CA TYR A 185 -9.73 1.71 15.57
C TYR A 185 -9.71 2.16 17.04
N ARG A 186 -10.81 2.72 17.56
CA ARG A 186 -10.93 3.15 18.96
C ARG A 186 -11.12 1.97 19.92
N SER A 187 -11.55 0.81 19.43
CA SER A 187 -11.79 -0.39 20.23
C SER A 187 -10.90 -1.55 19.77
N PRO A 188 -9.68 -1.68 20.34
CA PRO A 188 -8.73 -2.71 19.89
C PRO A 188 -9.04 -4.13 20.37
N LYS A 189 -10.02 -4.30 21.27
CA LYS A 189 -10.26 -5.57 21.97
C LYS A 189 -11.01 -6.62 21.14
N ALA A 190 -11.84 -6.19 20.19
CA ALA A 190 -12.68 -7.08 19.40
C ALA A 190 -13.10 -6.39 18.09
N PRO A 191 -13.31 -7.17 17.01
CA PRO A 191 -13.92 -6.65 15.80
C PRO A 191 -15.39 -6.27 16.06
N ILE A 192 -15.91 -5.34 15.27
CA ILE A 192 -17.34 -4.98 15.26
C ILE A 192 -18.15 -6.12 14.63
N PHE A 193 -17.66 -6.65 13.52
CA PHE A 193 -18.31 -7.73 12.77
C PHE A 193 -17.27 -8.70 12.21
N GLU A 194 -17.66 -9.96 12.15
CA GLU A 194 -16.94 -11.00 11.44
C GLU A 194 -17.77 -11.37 10.21
N LEU A 195 -17.20 -11.13 9.03
CA LEU A 195 -17.80 -11.52 7.77
C LEU A 195 -17.37 -12.96 7.48
N ILE A 196 -18.36 -13.84 7.50
CA ILE A 196 -18.21 -15.27 7.28
C ILE A 196 -18.73 -15.59 5.88
N GLY A 197 -17.98 -16.40 5.12
CA GLY A 197 -18.38 -16.83 3.79
C GLY A 197 -17.24 -17.40 2.97
N HIS A 198 -16.00 -17.02 3.25
CA HIS A 198 -14.84 -17.67 2.65
C HIS A 198 -14.60 -19.05 3.28
N GLU A 199 -14.38 -20.05 2.43
CA GLU A 199 -14.05 -21.42 2.85
C GLU A 199 -12.53 -21.65 2.96
N ASP A 200 -11.73 -20.70 2.48
CA ASP A 200 -10.26 -20.73 2.49
C ASP A 200 -9.70 -19.33 2.77
N LYS A 201 -8.37 -19.22 2.79
CA LYS A 201 -7.60 -18.03 3.15
C LYS A 201 -8.04 -16.80 2.38
N VAL A 202 -8.21 -15.69 3.10
CA VAL A 202 -8.47 -14.38 2.48
C VAL A 202 -7.15 -13.74 2.11
N LEU A 203 -6.92 -13.58 0.80
CA LEU A 203 -5.66 -13.05 0.28
C LEU A 203 -5.65 -11.53 0.08
N ALA A 204 -6.82 -10.94 -0.17
CA ALA A 204 -6.96 -9.52 -0.41
C ALA A 204 -8.30 -9.05 0.16
N CYS A 205 -8.33 -7.82 0.63
CA CYS A 205 -9.55 -7.11 0.99
C CYS A 205 -9.48 -5.69 0.45
N ASP A 206 -10.62 -5.16 0.04
CA ASP A 206 -10.74 -3.77 -0.36
C ASP A 206 -11.96 -3.14 0.29
N TRP A 207 -11.94 -1.81 0.36
CA TRP A 207 -13.04 -0.99 0.83
C TRP A 207 -13.42 -0.05 -0.30
N SER A 208 -14.53 -0.36 -0.96
CA SER A 208 -15.14 0.55 -1.92
C SER A 208 -16.02 1.57 -1.21
N ASN A 209 -16.04 2.80 -1.73
CA ASN A 209 -17.18 3.68 -1.46
C ASN A 209 -18.45 3.08 -2.09
N PRO A 210 -19.63 3.25 -1.47
CA PRO A 210 -20.89 3.16 -2.18
C PRO A 210 -21.05 4.28 -3.22
#